data_AF-A0A919T3R8-F1
#
_entry.id   AF-A0A919T3R8-F1
#
_cell.length_a   1.000
_cell.length_b   1.000
_cell.length_c   1.000
_cell.angle_alpha   90.00
_cell.angle_beta   90.00
_cell.angle_gamma   90.00
#
_symmetry.space_group_name_H-M   'P 1'
#
loop_
_entity.id
_entity.type
_entity.pdbx_description
1 polymer ?
#
loop_
_entity_poly.entity_id
_entity_poly.type
_entity_poly.pdbx_seq_one_letter_code
_entity_poly.pdbx_strand_id
1 'polypeptide(L)'
;MTDPYAEIAAELRRIADDFETLAGKDIAAPALSLAVQPRGTTDNGIVAAVDAIAGVLLGKPGITRHMSGGVYHHDAGGYRGALRIDVFQQVSDPVAREQAAELARLRAELAALTGTTAVTG
;
A
#
# COMPACT_ATOMS: atom_id res chain seq x y z
N MET A 1 14.94 17.04 9.72
CA MET A 1 13.83 16.09 9.87
C MET A 1 14.42 14.72 9.61
N THR A 2 14.37 13.82 10.59
CA THR A 2 14.90 12.45 10.49
C THR A 2 14.08 11.64 9.48
N ASP A 3 14.73 10.68 8.82
CA ASP A 3 14.06 9.78 7.87
C ASP A 3 13.13 8.82 8.65
N PRO A 4 11.81 8.84 8.42
CA PRO A 4 10.87 7.98 9.15
C PRO A 4 11.16 6.49 8.94
N TYR A 5 11.72 6.08 7.80
CA TYR A 5 12.09 4.69 7.59
C TYR A 5 13.30 4.28 8.42
N ALA A 6 14.25 5.19 8.66
CA ALA A 6 15.39 4.95 9.53
C ALA A 6 14.96 4.79 11.00
N GLU A 7 14.00 5.61 11.46
CA GLU A 7 13.44 5.49 12.81
C GLU A 7 12.72 4.16 13.01
N ILE A 8 11.85 3.77 12.06
CA ILE A 8 11.16 2.47 12.08
C ILE A 8 12.17 1.32 12.08
N ALA A 9 13.20 1.38 11.24
CA ALA A 9 14.23 0.34 11.20
C ALA A 9 15.02 0.24 12.51
N ALA A 10 15.28 1.35 13.19
CA ALA A 10 15.94 1.37 14.48
C ALA A 10 15.07 0.74 15.58
N GLU A 11 13.75 1.01 15.59
CA GLU A 11 12.81 0.37 16.53
C GLU A 11 12.66 -1.13 16.28
N LEU A 12 12.54 -1.55 15.01
CA LEU A 12 12.46 -2.97 14.66
C LEU A 12 13.72 -3.74 15.08
N ARG A 13 14.89 -3.11 15.04
CA ARG A 13 16.14 -3.69 15.54
C ARG A 13 16.12 -3.87 17.05
N ARG A 14 15.69 -2.84 17.80
CA ARG A 14 15.53 -2.95 19.26
C ARG A 14 14.57 -4.07 19.66
N ILE A 15 13.44 -4.19 18.96
CA ILE A 15 12.50 -5.30 19.17
C ILE A 15 13.18 -6.65 18.91
N ALA A 16 13.95 -6.78 17.83
CA ALA A 16 14.68 -8.02 17.56
C ALA A 16 15.67 -8.36 18.68
N ASP A 17 16.43 -7.37 19.17
CA ASP A 17 17.36 -7.54 20.30
C ASP A 17 16.61 -8.01 21.57
N ASP A 18 15.44 -7.44 21.87
CA ASP A 18 14.60 -7.86 23.00
C ASP A 18 14.14 -9.32 22.87
N PHE A 19 13.79 -9.76 21.66
CA PHE A 19 13.43 -11.15 21.39
C PHE A 19 14.60 -12.12 21.56
N GLU A 20 15.82 -11.71 21.21
CA GLU A 20 17.01 -12.53 21.45
C GLU A 20 17.22 -12.80 22.95
N THR A 21 16.84 -11.86 23.84
CA THR A 21 16.89 -12.09 25.30
C THR A 21 15.94 -13.18 25.79
N LEU A 22 14.98 -13.61 24.96
CA LEU A 22 14.07 -14.70 25.27
C LEU A 22 14.64 -16.08 24.90
N ALA A 23 15.73 -16.13 24.15
CA ALA A 23 16.35 -17.39 23.75
C ALA A 23 16.76 -18.22 24.98
N GLY A 24 16.42 -19.52 24.95
CA GLY A 24 16.69 -20.45 26.05
C GLY A 24 15.77 -20.32 27.26
N LYS A 25 14.81 -19.38 27.25
CA LYS A 25 13.72 -19.38 28.23
C LYS A 25 12.73 -20.50 27.87
N ASP A 26 12.21 -21.19 28.89
CA ASP A 26 11.20 -22.24 28.73
C ASP A 26 9.81 -21.63 28.50
N ILE A 27 9.66 -20.96 27.35
CA ILE A 27 8.43 -20.31 26.91
C ILE A 27 8.10 -20.75 25.48
N ALA A 28 6.81 -20.80 25.15
CA ALA A 28 6.36 -21.16 23.82
C ALA A 28 6.81 -20.12 22.77
N ALA A 29 7.25 -20.61 21.60
CA ALA A 29 7.64 -19.75 20.49
C ALA A 29 6.43 -18.97 19.95
N PRO A 30 6.50 -17.63 19.82
CA PRO A 30 5.39 -16.84 19.32
C PRO A 30 5.30 -16.87 17.80
N ALA A 31 4.09 -16.69 17.28
CA ALA A 31 3.86 -16.35 15.88
C ALA A 31 3.85 -14.83 15.74
N LEU A 32 4.79 -14.28 14.96
CA LEU A 32 4.91 -12.84 14.75
C LEU A 32 4.37 -12.42 13.39
N SER A 33 3.72 -11.26 13.37
CA SER A 33 3.24 -10.61 12.16
C SER A 33 3.59 -9.12 12.16
N LEU A 34 4.04 -8.60 11.03
CA LEU A 34 4.24 -7.18 10.78
C LEU A 34 3.21 -6.68 9.75
N ALA A 35 2.33 -5.77 10.19
CA ALA A 35 1.38 -5.10 9.32
C ALA A 35 1.91 -3.71 8.93
N VAL A 36 2.06 -3.45 7.64
CA VAL A 36 2.51 -2.16 7.12
C VAL A 36 1.39 -1.51 6.33
N GLN A 37 0.90 -0.38 6.84
CA GLN A 37 -0.19 0.38 6.23
C GLN A 37 0.34 1.75 5.80
N PRO A 38 0.84 1.89 4.57
CA PRO A 38 1.25 3.19 4.07
C PRO A 38 0.05 4.14 4.08
N ARG A 39 0.31 5.41 4.42
CA ARG A 39 -0.67 6.49 4.31
C ARG A 39 -0.50 7.16 2.96
N GLY A 40 -1.61 7.37 2.27
CA GLY A 40 -1.67 8.15 1.03
C GLY A 40 -2.95 8.96 0.98
N THR A 41 -2.94 10.04 0.20
CA THR A 41 -4.11 10.91 0.00
C THR A 41 -4.93 10.54 -1.23
N THR A 42 -4.43 9.63 -2.08
CA THR A 42 -5.09 9.15 -3.29
C THR A 42 -4.90 7.65 -3.44
N ASP A 43 -5.85 6.97 -4.07
CA ASP A 43 -5.75 5.53 -4.32
C ASP A 43 -4.50 5.16 -5.14
N ASN A 44 -4.14 5.97 -6.14
CA ASN A 44 -2.94 5.72 -6.93
C ASN A 44 -1.65 5.85 -6.09
N GLY A 45 -1.60 6.85 -5.19
CA GLY A 45 -0.50 6.99 -4.25
C GLY A 45 -0.44 5.83 -3.25
N ILE A 46 -1.59 5.34 -2.81
CA ILE A 46 -1.70 4.18 -1.93
C ILE A 46 -1.21 2.91 -2.63
N VAL A 47 -1.70 2.62 -3.85
CA VAL A 47 -1.29 1.46 -4.65
C VAL A 47 0.22 1.49 -4.88
N ALA A 48 0.77 2.61 -5.35
CA ALA A 48 2.19 2.76 -5.60
C ALA A 48 3.04 2.56 -4.32
N ALA A 49 2.57 3.06 -3.17
CA ALA A 49 3.26 2.88 -1.89
C ALA A 49 3.23 1.42 -1.42
N VAL A 50 2.08 0.73 -1.54
CA VAL A 50 1.98 -0.70 -1.22
C VAL A 50 2.89 -1.51 -2.13
N ASP A 51 2.87 -1.27 -3.45
CA ASP A 51 3.72 -1.96 -4.42
C ASP A 51 5.21 -1.75 -4.13
N ALA A 52 5.63 -0.52 -3.83
CA ALA A 52 7.02 -0.21 -3.52
C ALA A 52 7.49 -0.93 -2.25
N ILE A 53 6.70 -0.85 -1.17
CA ILE A 53 7.04 -1.48 0.12
C ILE A 53 7.01 -3.01 -0.02
N ALA A 54 5.98 -3.57 -0.66
CA ALA A 54 5.86 -5.00 -0.90
C ALA A 54 6.97 -5.53 -1.82
N GLY A 55 7.37 -4.76 -2.84
CA GLY A 55 8.51 -5.08 -3.68
C GLY A 55 9.80 -5.24 -2.88
N VAL A 56 10.05 -4.34 -1.92
CA VAL A 56 11.23 -4.42 -1.04
C VAL A 56 11.14 -5.57 -0.03
N LEU A 57 9.99 -5.74 0.63
CA LEU A 57 9.85 -6.68 1.75
C LEU A 57 9.52 -8.12 1.33
N LEU A 58 8.79 -8.29 0.23
CA LEU A 58 8.19 -9.54 -0.22
C LEU A 58 8.60 -9.93 -1.66
N GLY A 59 9.28 -9.04 -2.40
CA GLY A 59 9.73 -9.31 -3.77
C GLY A 59 8.61 -9.39 -4.82
N LYS A 60 7.41 -8.88 -4.49
CA LYS A 60 6.24 -8.90 -5.38
C LYS A 60 5.36 -7.67 -5.16
N PRO A 61 4.63 -7.21 -6.20
CA PRO A 61 3.64 -6.16 -6.05
C PRO A 61 2.42 -6.65 -5.27
N GLY A 62 1.59 -5.70 -4.85
CA GLY A 62 0.27 -5.96 -4.31
C GLY A 62 -0.74 -6.34 -5.40
N ILE A 63 -1.89 -6.83 -4.95
CA ILE A 63 -3.07 -7.02 -5.78
C ILE A 63 -4.26 -6.39 -5.09
N THR A 64 -5.19 -5.83 -5.88
CA THR A 64 -6.44 -5.33 -5.32
C THR A 64 -7.40 -6.48 -5.07
N ARG A 65 -7.85 -6.63 -3.83
CA ARG A 65 -8.82 -7.63 -3.40
C ARG A 65 -10.08 -6.97 -2.88
N HIS A 66 -11.22 -7.56 -3.21
CA HIS A 66 -12.48 -7.25 -2.57
C HIS A 66 -12.53 -7.94 -1.20
N MET A 67 -12.75 -7.14 -0.17
CA MET A 67 -12.99 -7.56 1.20
C MET A 67 -14.49 -7.62 1.48
N SER A 68 -14.89 -8.21 2.60
CA SER A 68 -16.30 -8.18 3.01
C SER A 68 -16.80 -6.75 3.20
N GLY A 69 -18.05 -6.48 2.81
CA GLY A 69 -18.72 -5.19 3.04
C GLY A 69 -18.43 -4.12 1.99
N GLY A 70 -17.99 -4.48 0.79
CA GLY A 70 -17.74 -3.52 -0.30
C GLY A 70 -16.44 -2.73 -0.13
N VAL A 71 -15.58 -3.16 0.79
CA VAL A 71 -14.27 -2.56 1.02
C VAL A 71 -13.26 -3.21 0.09
N TYR A 72 -12.39 -2.42 -0.53
CA TYR A 72 -11.31 -2.95 -1.36
C TYR A 72 -9.98 -2.61 -0.71
N HIS A 73 -9.09 -3.59 -0.63
CA HIS A 73 -7.71 -3.38 -0.23
C HIS A 73 -6.81 -3.59 -1.45
N HIS A 74 -5.74 -2.82 -1.56
CA HIS A 74 -4.59 -3.22 -2.35
C HIS A 74 -3.56 -3.80 -1.38
N ASP A 75 -3.25 -5.09 -1.51
CA ASP A 75 -2.47 -5.83 -0.51
C ASP A 75 -1.45 -6.80 -1.11
N ALA A 76 -0.37 -7.01 -0.36
CA ALA A 76 0.57 -8.10 -0.52
C ALA A 76 0.83 -8.75 0.85
N GLY A 77 0.56 -10.05 0.94
CA GLY A 77 0.89 -10.86 2.12
C GLY A 77 1.93 -11.94 1.80
N GLY A 78 2.76 -12.28 2.78
CA GLY A 78 3.75 -13.35 2.67
C GLY A 78 4.54 -13.60 3.94
N TYR A 79 5.61 -14.37 3.81
CA TYR A 79 6.54 -14.68 4.89
C TYR A 79 7.95 -14.26 4.52
N ARG A 80 8.69 -13.76 5.52
CA ARG A 80 10.13 -13.57 5.46
C ARG A 80 10.77 -14.33 6.61
N GLY A 81 11.22 -15.55 6.32
CA GLY A 81 11.58 -16.50 7.37
C GLY A 81 10.36 -16.84 8.24
N ALA A 82 10.49 -16.71 9.56
CA ALA A 82 9.41 -16.97 10.52
C ALA A 82 8.42 -15.81 10.68
N LEU A 83 8.71 -14.63 10.11
CA LEU A 83 7.85 -13.45 10.23
C LEU A 83 6.82 -13.41 9.11
N ARG A 84 5.53 -13.34 9.47
CA ARG A 84 4.46 -12.99 8.53
C ARG A 84 4.49 -11.49 8.26
N ILE A 85 4.40 -11.08 7.00
CA ILE A 85 4.35 -9.68 6.59
C ILE A 85 3.10 -9.46 5.76
N ASP A 86 2.30 -8.47 6.15
CA ASP A 86 1.13 -8.02 5.41
C ASP A 86 1.28 -6.51 5.12
N VAL A 87 1.40 -6.14 3.85
CA VAL A 87 1.44 -4.74 3.39
C VAL A 87 0.12 -4.45 2.72
N PHE A 88 -0.68 -3.54 3.25
CA PHE A 88 -2.02 -3.31 2.71
C PHE A 88 -2.54 -1.92 3.03
N GLN A 89 -3.48 -1.45 2.23
CA GLN A 89 -4.30 -0.29 2.57
C GLN A 89 -5.61 -0.32 1.78
N GLN A 90 -6.64 0.33 2.32
CA GLN A 90 -7.90 0.50 1.64
C GLN A 90 -7.76 1.41 0.41
N VAL A 91 -8.42 1.03 -0.68
CA VAL A 91 -8.57 1.79 -1.92
C VAL A 91 -10.02 1.76 -2.38
N SER A 92 -10.41 2.64 -3.31
CA SER A 92 -11.72 2.55 -3.95
C SER A 92 -11.82 1.33 -4.88
N ASP A 93 -13.06 0.95 -5.18
CA ASP A 93 -13.39 -0.08 -6.16
C ASP A 93 -12.63 0.15 -7.50
N PRO A 94 -11.90 -0.85 -8.03
CA PRO A 94 -11.24 -0.76 -9.33
C PRO A 94 -12.14 -0.24 -10.45
N VAL A 95 -13.40 -0.69 -10.52
CA VAL A 95 -14.35 -0.29 -11.56
C VAL A 95 -14.70 1.18 -11.42
N ALA A 96 -14.93 1.65 -10.18
CA ALA A 96 -15.20 3.06 -9.92
C ALA A 96 -14.00 3.95 -10.28
N ARG A 97 -12.76 3.46 -10.05
CA ARG A 97 -11.54 4.17 -10.43
C ARG A 97 -11.38 4.30 -11.95
N GLU A 98 -11.61 3.22 -12.69
CA GLU A 98 -11.58 3.23 -14.16
C GLU A 98 -12.63 4.17 -14.74
N GLN A 99 -13.86 4.12 -14.21
CA GLN A 99 -14.95 5.02 -14.62
C GLN A 99 -14.62 6.48 -14.34
N ALA A 100 -14.03 6.79 -13.18
CA ALA A 100 -13.63 8.16 -12.84
C ALA A 100 -12.52 8.68 -13.77
N ALA A 101 -11.53 7.83 -14.10
CA ALA A 101 -10.47 8.18 -15.03
C ALA A 101 -11.01 8.44 -16.44
N GLU A 102 -11.90 7.57 -16.92
CA GLU A 102 -12.52 7.73 -18.23
C GLU A 102 -13.40 8.99 -18.30
N LEU A 103 -14.17 9.26 -17.25
CA LEU A 103 -14.97 10.49 -17.17
C LEU A 103 -14.08 11.75 -17.19
N ALA A 104 -12.94 11.71 -16.51
CA ALA A 104 -11.97 12.82 -16.53
C ALA A 104 -11.38 13.02 -17.94
N ARG A 105 -11.01 11.93 -18.63
CA ARG A 105 -10.52 11.96 -20.01
C ARG A 105 -11.55 12.57 -20.96
N LEU A 106 -12.79 12.07 -20.93
CA LEU A 106 -13.88 12.56 -21.78
C LEU A 106 -14.20 14.04 -21.53
N ARG A 107 -14.14 14.49 -20.27
CA ARG A 107 -14.32 15.92 -19.93
C ARG A 107 -13.21 16.79 -20.50
N ALA A 108 -11.96 16.33 -20.46
CA ALA A 108 -10.84 17.04 -21.05
C ALA A 108 -10.96 17.13 -22.58
N GLU A 109 -11.38 16.05 -23.24
CA GLU A 109 -11.63 16.03 -24.69
C GLU A 109 -12.76 16.97 -25.10
N LEU A 110 -13.87 16.97 -24.36
CA LEU A 110 -14.98 17.89 -24.61
C LEU A 110 -14.54 19.36 -24.44
N ALA A 111 -13.74 19.65 -23.41
CA ALA A 111 -13.21 21.00 -23.18
C ALA A 111 -12.27 21.43 -24.31
N ALA A 112 -11.43 20.52 -24.83
CA ALA A 112 -10.56 20.79 -25.97
C ALA A 112 -11.37 21.07 -27.25
N LEU A 113 -12.42 20.28 -27.51
CA LEU A 113 -13.29 20.46 -28.67
C LEU A 113 -14.10 21.76 -28.60
N THR A 114 -14.68 22.07 -27.44
CA THR A 114 -15.50 23.28 -27.26
C THR A 114 -14.66 24.56 -27.11
N GLY A 115 -13.43 24.47 -26.61
CA GLY A 115 -12.47 25.57 -26.56
C GLY A 115 -11.85 25.93 -27.92
N THR A 116 -11.82 24.99 -28.87
CA THR A 116 -11.28 25.23 -30.23
C THR A 116 -12.27 26.00 -31.12
N THR A 117 -13.58 25.93 -30.85
CA THR A 117 -14.62 26.57 -31.66
C THR A 117 -14.74 28.09 -31.46
N ALA A 118 -14.01 28.70 -30.51
CA ALA A 118 -14.13 30.11 -30.17
C ALA A 118 -13.13 31.06 -30.88
N VAL A 119 -12.28 30.56 -31.81
CA VAL A 119 -11.15 31.36 -32.39
C VAL A 119 -11.29 31.64 -33.89
N THR A 120 -12.42 31.34 -34.54
CA THR A 120 -12.61 31.62 -35.98
C THR A 120 -13.92 32.35 -36.30
N GLY A 121 -14.17 33.49 -35.66
CA GLY A 121 -15.29 34.38 -35.96
C GLY A 121 -14.94 35.84 -35.73
#